data_AF-A0A3B0P7Z0-F1
#
_entry.id   AF-A0A3B0P7Z0-F1
#
_cell.length_a   1.000
_cell.length_b   1.000
_cell.length_c   1.000
_cell.angle_alpha   90.00
_cell.angle_beta   90.00
_cell.angle_gamma   90.00
#
_symmetry.space_group_name_H-M   'P 1'
#
loop_
_entity.id
_entity.type
_entity.pdbx_description
1 polymer ?
#
loop_
_entity_poly.entity_id
_entity_poly.type
_entity_poly.pdbx_seq_one_letter_code
_entity_poly.pdbx_strand_id
1 'polypeptide(L)'
;MKIKKLLSFAPIISTIPIVFVLSAETDNNSNNNNNNNENAPKEKTDFVAAKEKQKQIISERLPEILDNAIKNIDLEIAELERKNEVEPNIENLVKIAYQKKVIQYLNNNKEKMVADPLANGLNFIFDDLLFSPSYYFANVKYLGNPYDNVMIGESNPLDYAKTKDIDKNSKIDYGEEKKLIENNLTQEKILLQHGTYLTNFANDW
;
A
#
# COMPACT_ATOMS: atom_id res chain seq x y z
N MET A 1 -6.37 9.38 -17.71
CA MET A 1 -6.23 7.91 -17.90
C MET A 1 -5.89 7.33 -16.53
N LYS A 2 -6.62 6.33 -16.02
CA LYS A 2 -6.19 5.61 -14.81
C LYS A 2 -5.32 4.44 -15.27
N ILE A 3 -4.11 4.33 -14.74
CA ILE A 3 -3.24 3.18 -15.02
C ILE A 3 -3.93 1.95 -14.42
N LYS A 4 -4.35 1.00 -15.26
CA LYS A 4 -5.06 -0.21 -14.84
C LYS A 4 -4.10 -1.40 -14.77
N LYS A 5 -2.93 -1.24 -14.14
CA LYS A 5 -2.14 -2.41 -13.71
C LYS A 5 -2.74 -2.80 -12.37
N LEU A 6 -3.51 -3.88 -12.34
CA LEU A 6 -3.98 -4.47 -11.08
C LEU A 6 -2.74 -5.07 -10.43
N LEU A 7 -2.09 -4.30 -9.57
CA LEU A 7 -0.95 -4.78 -8.80
C LEU A 7 -1.48 -5.97 -7.99
N SER A 8 -0.98 -7.16 -8.33
CA SER A 8 -1.24 -8.39 -7.60
C SER A 8 -0.48 -8.28 -6.28
N PHE A 9 -1.05 -7.55 -5.34
CA PHE A 9 -0.62 -7.59 -3.95
C PHE A 9 -1.04 -8.95 -3.40
N ALA A 10 -0.17 -9.96 -3.57
CA ALA A 10 -0.20 -11.07 -2.64
C ALA A 10 -0.08 -10.46 -1.24
N PRO A 11 -1.03 -10.71 -0.32
CA PRO A 11 -0.86 -10.27 1.05
C PRO A 11 0.48 -10.85 1.52
N ILE A 12 1.42 -9.97 1.88
CA ILE A 12 2.57 -10.40 2.65
C ILE A 12 1.95 -10.88 3.95
N ILE A 13 1.81 -12.20 4.08
CA ILE A 13 1.55 -12.86 5.36
C ILE A 13 2.84 -12.68 6.16
N SER A 14 3.15 -11.43 6.52
CA SER A 14 4.08 -11.14 7.59
C SER A 14 3.30 -11.61 8.80
N THR A 15 3.66 -12.79 9.29
CA THR A 15 3.23 -13.29 10.59
C THR A 15 3.75 -12.30 11.62
N ILE A 16 3.05 -11.18 11.79
CA ILE A 16 3.23 -10.30 12.93
C ILE A 16 2.72 -11.14 14.09
N PRO A 17 3.58 -11.57 15.04
CA PRO A 17 3.09 -12.17 16.26
C PRO A 17 2.34 -11.06 16.99
N ILE A 18 1.01 -11.07 16.88
CA ILE A 18 0.13 -10.33 17.76
C ILE A 18 0.25 -11.04 19.10
N VAL A 19 1.24 -10.65 19.90
CA VAL A 19 1.30 -11.03 21.31
C VAL A 19 0.17 -10.26 21.99
N PHE A 20 -1.01 -10.88 22.06
CA PHE A 20 -2.06 -10.48 23.00
C PHE A 20 -1.51 -10.72 24.41
N VAL A 21 -0.88 -9.71 25.01
CA VAL A 21 -0.65 -9.71 26.46
C VAL A 21 -1.96 -9.32 27.14
N LEU A 22 -2.88 -10.28 27.22
CA LEU A 22 -3.99 -10.25 28.17
C LEU A 22 -3.38 -10.47 29.56
N SER A 23 -2.99 -9.40 30.24
CA SER A 23 -2.69 -9.48 31.67
C SER A 23 -4.00 -9.43 32.44
N ALA A 24 -4.64 -10.59 32.57
CA ALA A 24 -5.70 -10.78 33.55
C ALA A 24 -5.04 -10.94 34.92
N GLU A 25 -5.36 -10.05 35.85
CA GLU A 25 -5.07 -10.24 37.27
C GLU A 25 -5.76 -11.52 37.75
N THR A 26 -4.98 -12.43 38.34
CA THR A 26 -5.50 -13.38 39.31
C THR A 26 -4.42 -13.59 40.36
N ASP A 27 -4.68 -13.06 41.54
CA ASP A 27 -3.92 -13.34 42.75
C ASP A 27 -3.92 -14.86 43.02
N ASN A 28 -2.72 -15.45 43.11
CA ASN A 28 -2.34 -16.33 44.21
C ASN A 28 -0.86 -16.77 44.12
N ASN A 29 -0.05 -16.22 45.02
CA ASN A 29 1.09 -16.81 45.71
C ASN A 29 1.92 -17.92 45.01
N SER A 30 3.17 -17.61 44.64
CA SER A 30 4.38 -18.21 45.24
C SER A 30 5.64 -17.99 44.37
N ASN A 31 6.58 -17.22 44.92
CA ASN A 31 8.03 -17.22 44.72
C ASN A 31 8.66 -17.30 43.31
N ASN A 32 9.23 -16.15 42.94
CA ASN A 32 10.66 -15.95 42.65
C ASN A 32 11.20 -16.46 41.29
N ASN A 33 11.24 -15.56 40.31
CA ASN A 33 12.53 -15.23 39.67
C ASN A 33 12.47 -13.86 38.99
N ASN A 34 13.32 -12.96 39.48
CA ASN A 34 13.63 -11.67 38.89
C ASN A 34 14.21 -11.87 37.49
N ASN A 35 13.42 -11.58 36.46
CA ASN A 35 13.92 -11.08 35.19
C ASN A 35 13.07 -9.85 34.86
N ASN A 36 13.53 -8.71 35.38
CA ASN A 36 13.12 -7.39 34.90
C ASN A 36 13.57 -7.27 33.45
N ASN A 37 12.77 -7.82 32.54
CA ASN A 37 12.72 -7.34 31.17
C ASN A 37 11.96 -6.02 31.25
N GLU A 38 12.67 -4.95 31.57
CA GLU A 38 12.20 -3.59 31.35
C GLU A 38 11.88 -3.49 29.85
N ASN A 39 10.60 -3.69 29.51
CA ASN A 39 10.06 -3.24 28.26
C ASN A 39 10.25 -1.72 28.26
N ALA A 40 11.37 -1.26 27.68
CA ALA A 40 11.56 0.13 27.35
C ALA A 40 10.25 0.64 26.72
N PRO A 41 9.69 1.78 27.17
CA PRO A 41 8.45 2.28 26.62
C PRO A 41 8.59 2.31 25.10
N LYS A 42 7.73 1.57 24.38
CA LYS A 42 7.68 1.70 22.93
C LYS A 42 7.39 3.16 22.64
N GLU A 43 8.35 3.87 22.07
CA GLU A 43 8.18 5.27 21.72
C GLU A 43 6.94 5.39 20.83
N LYS A 44 5.96 6.17 21.30
CA LYS A 44 4.72 6.36 20.57
C LYS A 44 5.06 7.08 19.26
N THR A 45 4.52 6.60 18.15
CA THR A 45 4.77 7.22 16.85
C THR A 45 4.22 8.63 16.81
N ASP A 46 5.09 9.59 16.47
CA ASP A 46 4.67 10.90 15.99
C ASP A 46 4.21 10.76 14.53
N PHE A 47 2.90 10.62 14.33
CA PHE A 47 2.31 10.46 13.00
C PHE A 47 2.49 11.71 12.11
N VAL A 48 2.68 12.89 12.70
CA VAL A 48 2.95 14.12 11.94
C VAL A 48 4.36 14.05 11.38
N ALA A 49 5.36 13.78 12.22
CA ALA A 49 6.74 13.63 11.79
C ALA A 49 6.93 12.46 10.80
N ALA A 50 6.23 11.34 11.04
CA ALA A 50 6.26 10.19 10.15
C ALA A 50 5.72 10.53 8.74
N LYS A 51 4.61 11.28 8.64
CA LYS A 51 4.05 11.73 7.35
C LYS A 51 4.98 12.69 6.61
N GLU A 52 5.66 13.58 7.31
CA GLU A 52 6.65 14.46 6.67
C GLU A 52 7.84 13.66 6.13
N LYS A 53 8.31 12.63 6.86
CA LYS A 53 9.32 11.70 6.35
C LYS A 53 8.82 10.89 5.15
N GLN A 54 7.57 10.44 5.14
CA GLN A 54 6.95 9.76 4.01
C GLN A 54 7.02 10.63 2.75
N LYS A 55 6.61 11.90 2.85
CA LYS A 55 6.68 12.87 1.75
C LYS A 55 8.11 13.07 1.25
N GLN A 56 9.08 13.15 2.16
CA GLN A 56 10.48 13.25 1.79
C GLN A 56 10.95 12.03 0.99
N ILE A 57 10.66 10.81 1.48
CA ILE A 57 11.04 9.57 0.81
C ILE A 57 10.39 9.48 -0.59
N ILE A 58 9.11 9.85 -0.72
CA ILE A 58 8.41 9.91 -2.00
C ILE A 58 9.10 10.89 -2.95
N SER A 59 9.41 12.10 -2.47
CA SER A 59 10.09 13.13 -3.26
C SER A 59 11.46 12.68 -3.77
N GLU A 60 12.19 11.91 -2.96
CA GLU A 60 13.52 11.38 -3.30
C GLU A 60 13.46 10.19 -4.26
N ARG A 61 12.57 9.23 -4.02
CA ARG A 61 12.58 7.92 -4.72
C ARG A 61 11.62 7.84 -5.90
N LEU A 62 10.44 8.45 -5.82
CA LEU A 62 9.42 8.33 -6.86
C LEU A 62 9.88 8.85 -8.23
N PRO A 63 10.65 9.94 -8.36
CA PRO A 63 11.16 10.38 -9.66
C PRO A 63 11.96 9.31 -10.39
N GLU A 64 12.86 8.62 -9.68
CA GLU A 64 13.71 7.56 -10.24
C GLU A 64 12.88 6.33 -10.61
N ILE A 65 11.91 5.96 -9.76
CA ILE A 65 10.99 4.85 -10.05
C ILE A 65 10.20 5.12 -11.34
N LEU A 66 9.71 6.35 -11.53
CA LEU A 66 8.97 6.71 -12.74
C LEU A 66 9.86 6.72 -13.99
N ASP A 67 11.12 7.15 -13.88
CA ASP A 67 12.07 7.10 -15.00
C ASP A 67 12.40 5.66 -15.40
N ASN A 68 12.63 4.79 -14.41
CA ASN A 68 12.88 3.37 -14.65
C ASN A 68 11.64 2.70 -15.26
N ALA A 69 10.44 3.05 -14.82
CA ALA A 69 9.21 2.55 -15.41
C ALA A 69 9.07 2.95 -16.89
N ILE A 70 9.35 4.21 -17.24
CA ILE A 70 9.35 4.68 -18.63
C ILE A 70 10.35 3.88 -19.47
N LYS A 71 11.57 3.70 -18.96
CA LYS A 71 12.62 2.93 -19.65
C LYS A 71 12.22 1.48 -19.87
N ASN A 72 11.64 0.81 -18.87
CA ASN A 72 11.20 -0.58 -18.98
C ASN A 72 10.08 -0.73 -20.01
N ILE A 73 9.14 0.22 -20.04
CA ILE A 73 8.08 0.25 -21.06
C ILE A 73 8.65 0.47 -22.47
N ASP A 74 9.63 1.35 -22.63
CA ASP A 74 10.30 1.56 -23.93
C ASP A 74 11.00 0.29 -24.43
N LEU A 75 11.65 -0.46 -23.52
CA LEU A 75 12.26 -1.75 -23.85
C LEU A 75 11.20 -2.80 -24.26
N GLU A 76 10.05 -2.83 -23.57
CA GLU A 76 8.95 -3.73 -23.92
C GLU A 76 8.34 -3.37 -25.29
N ILE A 77 8.19 -2.07 -25.58
CA ILE A 77 7.74 -1.59 -26.90
C ILE A 77 8.69 -2.08 -27.99
N ALA A 78 10.00 -1.90 -27.82
CA ALA A 78 10.99 -2.31 -28.81
C ALA A 78 10.95 -3.82 -29.09
N GLU A 79 10.76 -4.64 -28.04
CA GLU A 79 10.62 -6.08 -28.18
C GLU A 79 9.31 -6.48 -28.88
N LEU A 80 8.20 -5.79 -28.59
CA LEU A 80 6.93 -6.00 -29.29
C LEU A 80 7.01 -5.59 -30.76
N GLU A 81 7.66 -4.48 -31.07
CA GLU A 81 7.90 -4.01 -32.44
C GLU A 81 8.72 -5.05 -33.21
N ARG A 82 9.83 -5.54 -32.65
CA ARG A 82 10.67 -6.60 -33.23
C ARG A 82 9.89 -7.89 -33.49
N LYS A 83 9.05 -8.33 -32.54
CA LYS A 83 8.19 -9.52 -32.74
C LYS A 83 7.19 -9.30 -33.87
N ASN A 84 6.60 -8.11 -33.92
CA ASN A 84 5.55 -7.78 -34.88
C ASN A 84 6.07 -7.58 -36.32
N GLU A 85 7.37 -7.26 -36.49
CA GLU A 85 8.04 -7.26 -37.79
C GLU A 85 8.19 -8.67 -38.38
N VAL A 86 8.43 -9.67 -37.52
CA VAL A 86 8.59 -11.08 -37.93
C VAL A 86 7.24 -11.76 -38.10
N GLU A 87 6.32 -11.56 -37.15
CA GLU A 87 4.98 -12.15 -37.14
C GLU A 87 3.95 -11.07 -36.76
N PRO A 88 3.32 -10.42 -37.77
CA PRO A 88 2.37 -9.35 -37.53
C PRO A 88 1.15 -9.81 -36.71
N ASN A 89 0.91 -9.15 -35.59
CA ASN A 89 -0.19 -9.41 -34.67
C ASN A 89 -0.81 -8.09 -34.18
N ILE A 90 -2.11 -7.91 -34.42
CA ILE A 90 -2.88 -6.74 -34.00
C ILE A 90 -2.81 -6.50 -32.49
N GLU A 91 -2.75 -7.56 -31.68
CA GLU A 91 -2.63 -7.45 -30.22
C GLU A 91 -1.33 -6.74 -29.81
N ASN A 92 -0.22 -7.03 -30.48
CA ASN A 92 1.06 -6.37 -30.21
C ASN A 92 0.99 -4.87 -30.56
N LEU A 93 0.37 -4.52 -31.70
CA LEU A 93 0.18 -3.12 -32.09
C LEU A 93 -0.68 -2.34 -31.08
N VAL A 94 -1.74 -2.97 -30.55
CA VAL A 94 -2.59 -2.36 -29.52
C VAL A 94 -1.80 -2.16 -28.21
N LYS A 95 -1.00 -3.15 -27.80
CA LYS A 95 -0.13 -3.04 -26.61
C LYS A 95 0.87 -1.90 -26.76
N ILE A 96 1.56 -1.81 -27.90
CA ILE A 96 2.50 -0.72 -28.21
C ILE A 96 1.80 0.64 -28.12
N ALA A 97 0.64 0.79 -28.76
CA ALA A 97 -0.11 2.06 -28.75
C ALA A 97 -0.55 2.45 -27.32
N TYR A 98 -0.95 1.47 -26.50
CA TYR A 98 -1.28 1.70 -25.10
C TYR A 98 -0.05 2.13 -24.29
N GLN A 99 1.07 1.41 -24.41
CA GLN A 99 2.31 1.69 -23.71
C GLN A 99 2.88 3.08 -24.05
N LYS A 100 2.85 3.48 -25.34
CA LYS A 100 3.23 4.85 -25.76
C LYS A 100 2.36 5.92 -25.09
N LYS A 101 1.05 5.67 -24.92
CA LYS A 101 0.16 6.57 -24.16
C LYS A 101 0.49 6.59 -22.66
N VAL A 102 0.90 5.46 -22.08
CA VAL A 102 1.37 5.40 -20.69
C VAL A 102 2.62 6.25 -20.51
N ILE A 103 3.63 6.09 -21.36
CA ILE A 103 4.86 6.90 -21.33
C ILE A 103 4.53 8.38 -21.43
N GLN A 104 3.69 8.77 -22.40
CA GLN A 104 3.28 10.16 -22.55
C GLN A 104 2.58 10.69 -21.30
N TYR A 105 1.73 9.88 -20.67
CA TYR A 105 1.06 10.24 -19.43
C TYR A 105 2.06 10.41 -18.27
N LEU A 106 3.01 9.48 -18.11
CA LEU A 106 4.04 9.56 -17.07
C LEU A 106 4.91 10.81 -17.25
N ASN A 107 5.43 11.05 -18.45
CA ASN A 107 6.24 12.23 -18.77
C ASN A 107 5.49 13.55 -18.48
N ASN A 108 4.22 13.64 -18.87
CA ASN A 108 3.44 14.87 -18.70
C ASN A 108 2.99 15.15 -17.25
N ASN A 109 3.02 14.13 -16.38
CA ASN A 109 2.47 14.23 -15.02
C ASN A 109 3.48 13.89 -13.92
N LYS A 110 4.73 13.56 -14.27
CA LYS A 110 5.77 13.15 -13.31
C LYS A 110 5.88 14.10 -12.12
N GLU A 111 6.05 15.40 -12.37
CA GLU A 111 6.18 16.39 -11.30
C GLU A 111 4.94 16.44 -10.39
N LYS A 112 3.74 16.36 -10.99
CA LYS A 112 2.48 16.35 -10.24
C LYS A 112 2.31 15.07 -9.42
N MET A 113 2.72 13.93 -9.98
CA MET A 113 2.73 12.63 -9.29
C MET A 113 3.69 12.61 -8.12
N VAL A 114 4.82 13.31 -8.20
CA VAL A 114 5.76 13.43 -7.08
C VAL A 114 5.20 14.35 -6.00
N ALA A 115 4.55 15.46 -6.38
CA ALA A 115 3.97 16.41 -5.44
C ALA A 115 2.72 15.88 -4.72
N ASP A 116 1.84 15.19 -5.45
CA ASP A 116 0.62 14.58 -4.92
C ASP A 116 0.31 13.29 -5.69
N PRO A 117 0.88 12.15 -5.26
CA PRO A 117 0.72 10.89 -5.98
C PRO A 117 -0.74 10.44 -6.06
N LEU A 118 -1.48 10.58 -4.95
CA LEU A 118 -2.86 10.16 -4.83
C LEU A 118 -3.76 10.92 -5.81
N ALA A 119 -3.67 12.25 -5.86
CA ALA A 119 -4.47 13.06 -6.78
C ALA A 119 -4.15 12.79 -8.26
N ASN A 120 -2.93 12.29 -8.54
CA ASN A 120 -2.46 12.01 -9.88
C ASN A 120 -2.50 10.51 -10.25
N GLY A 121 -3.27 9.72 -9.51
CA GLY A 121 -3.61 8.34 -9.87
C GLY A 121 -2.60 7.28 -9.42
N LEU A 122 -1.61 7.65 -8.60
CA LEU A 122 -0.75 6.71 -7.88
C LEU A 122 -1.30 6.53 -6.47
N ASN A 123 -2.06 5.46 -6.28
CA ASN A 123 -2.82 5.27 -5.05
C ASN A 123 -2.04 4.40 -4.05
N PHE A 124 -1.54 5.02 -2.97
CA PHE A 124 -0.78 4.38 -1.90
C PHE A 124 -1.66 4.03 -0.70
N ILE A 125 -2.91 3.60 -0.91
CA ILE A 125 -3.94 3.49 0.15
C ILE A 125 -3.45 2.71 1.38
N PHE A 126 -2.87 1.53 1.16
CA PHE A 126 -2.42 0.70 2.28
C PHE A 126 -1.28 1.34 3.05
N ASP A 127 -0.36 2.00 2.34
CA ASP A 127 0.75 2.70 2.97
C ASP A 127 0.26 3.90 3.79
N ASP A 128 -0.63 4.72 3.23
CA ASP A 128 -1.23 5.87 3.93
C ASP A 128 -2.05 5.48 5.17
N LEU A 129 -2.63 4.27 5.20
CA LEU A 129 -3.29 3.72 6.39
C LEU A 129 -2.30 3.50 7.55
N LEU A 130 -1.06 3.10 7.26
CA LEU A 130 -0.03 2.90 8.29
C LEU A 130 0.40 4.21 8.96
N PHE A 131 0.24 5.33 8.28
CA PHE A 131 0.50 6.68 8.81
C PHE A 131 -0.73 7.29 9.50
N SER A 132 -1.86 6.56 9.60
CA SER A 132 -3.05 7.04 10.31
C SER A 132 -2.94 6.72 11.81
N PRO A 133 -3.28 7.66 12.72
CA PRO A 133 -3.25 7.42 14.17
C PRO A 133 -4.20 6.31 14.63
N SER A 134 -5.23 6.05 13.83
CA SER A 134 -6.28 5.09 14.11
C SER A 134 -6.87 4.52 12.81
N TYR A 135 -7.40 3.30 12.92
CA TYR A 135 -8.07 2.59 11.83
C TYR A 135 -9.10 1.59 12.38
N TYR A 136 -9.93 1.05 11.50
CA TYR A 136 -10.83 -0.07 11.77
C TYR A 136 -10.24 -1.35 11.17
N PHE A 137 -10.64 -2.51 11.69
CA PHE A 137 -10.56 -3.77 10.94
C PHE A 137 -11.95 -4.16 10.43
N ALA A 138 -11.99 -4.73 9.23
CA ALA A 138 -13.21 -5.29 8.67
C ALA A 138 -12.89 -6.48 7.77
N ASN A 139 -13.90 -7.31 7.54
CA ASN A 139 -13.89 -8.32 6.49
C ASN A 139 -14.44 -7.69 5.21
N VAL A 140 -13.67 -7.75 4.14
CA VAL A 140 -14.02 -7.16 2.85
C VAL A 140 -14.26 -8.28 1.85
N LYS A 141 -15.42 -8.26 1.22
CA LYS A 141 -15.65 -9.00 -0.02
C LYS A 141 -15.38 -8.05 -1.17
N TYR A 142 -14.40 -8.36 -2.02
CA TYR A 142 -14.10 -7.57 -3.22
C TYR A 142 -14.12 -8.45 -4.47
N LEU A 143 -14.96 -8.09 -5.45
CA LEU A 143 -15.19 -8.87 -6.67
C LEU A 143 -15.52 -10.35 -6.37
N GLY A 144 -16.24 -10.62 -5.29
CA GLY A 144 -16.59 -11.98 -4.86
C GLY A 144 -15.56 -12.67 -3.97
N ASN A 145 -14.32 -12.17 -3.90
CA ASN A 145 -13.25 -12.75 -3.08
C ASN A 145 -13.30 -12.21 -1.64
N PRO A 146 -13.25 -13.07 -0.62
CA PRO A 146 -13.19 -12.65 0.78
C PRO A 146 -11.76 -12.27 1.20
N TYR A 147 -11.66 -11.22 2.01
CA TYR A 147 -10.44 -10.73 2.64
C TYR A 147 -10.75 -10.43 4.10
N ASP A 148 -10.10 -11.12 5.03
CA ASP A 148 -10.32 -10.93 6.46
C ASP A 148 -9.32 -9.92 7.04
N ASN A 149 -9.71 -9.23 8.11
CA ASN A 149 -8.84 -8.30 8.87
C ASN A 149 -8.20 -7.21 8.01
N VAL A 150 -8.96 -6.61 7.10
CA VAL A 150 -8.50 -5.48 6.28
C VAL A 150 -8.53 -4.20 7.11
N MET A 151 -7.42 -3.45 7.13
CA MET A 151 -7.36 -2.12 7.75
C MET A 151 -8.17 -1.13 6.94
N ILE A 152 -9.05 -0.35 7.57
CA ILE A 152 -9.89 0.67 6.92
C ILE A 152 -9.75 2.00 7.66
N GLY A 153 -9.57 3.07 6.91
CA GLY A 153 -9.42 4.42 7.46
C GLY A 153 -10.77 5.08 7.74
N GLU A 154 -10.72 6.26 8.36
CA GLU A 154 -11.93 6.98 8.77
C GLU A 154 -12.54 7.83 7.64
N SER A 155 -11.73 8.19 6.65
CA SER A 155 -12.08 9.12 5.57
C SER A 155 -11.61 8.63 4.20
N ASN A 156 -12.30 9.07 3.13
CA ASN A 156 -11.91 8.83 1.75
C ASN A 156 -10.50 9.43 1.49
N PRO A 157 -9.57 8.74 0.81
CA PRO A 157 -9.70 7.43 0.14
C PRO A 157 -9.39 6.20 0.99
N LEU A 158 -9.05 6.38 2.25
CA LEU A 158 -8.68 5.30 3.17
C LEU A 158 -9.90 4.51 3.66
N ASP A 159 -11.07 5.12 3.62
CA ASP A 159 -12.36 4.47 3.80
C ASP A 159 -12.83 3.86 2.48
N TYR A 160 -12.54 2.56 2.31
CA TYR A 160 -12.93 1.83 1.11
C TYR A 160 -14.45 1.92 0.85
N ALA A 161 -15.31 1.99 1.87
CA ALA A 161 -16.76 2.06 1.70
C ALA A 161 -17.22 3.32 0.95
N LYS A 162 -16.42 4.39 1.02
CA LYS A 162 -16.70 5.68 0.36
C LYS A 162 -16.02 5.82 -1.00
N THR A 163 -15.26 4.82 -1.44
CA THR A 163 -14.71 4.81 -2.80
C THR A 163 -15.85 4.66 -3.81
N LYS A 164 -15.97 5.61 -4.73
CA LYS A 164 -16.94 5.53 -5.83
C LYS A 164 -16.53 4.33 -6.69
N ASP A 165 -17.48 3.43 -6.97
CA ASP A 165 -17.34 2.24 -7.81
C ASP A 165 -16.95 0.91 -7.11
N ILE A 166 -17.37 0.71 -5.86
CA ILE A 166 -17.46 -0.65 -5.33
C ILE A 166 -18.59 -1.39 -6.08
N ASP A 167 -18.26 -2.46 -6.79
CA ASP A 167 -19.23 -3.26 -7.53
C ASP A 167 -20.31 -3.86 -6.61
N LYS A 168 -21.44 -4.30 -7.17
CA LYS A 168 -22.58 -4.83 -6.40
C LYS A 168 -22.27 -6.07 -5.55
N ASN A 169 -21.20 -6.81 -5.88
CA ASN A 169 -20.79 -8.02 -5.16
C ASN A 169 -19.75 -7.73 -4.07
N SER A 170 -19.37 -6.47 -3.92
CA SER A 170 -18.40 -6.03 -2.94
C SER A 170 -19.09 -5.44 -1.71
N LYS A 171 -18.64 -5.88 -0.53
CA LYS A 171 -19.22 -5.55 0.77
C LYS A 171 -18.10 -5.37 1.79
N ILE A 172 -18.30 -4.45 2.71
CA ILE A 172 -17.44 -4.29 3.89
C ILE A 172 -18.27 -4.64 5.12
N ASP A 173 -17.74 -5.55 5.93
CA ASP A 173 -18.36 -6.06 7.13
C ASP A 173 -17.45 -5.81 8.32
N TYR A 174 -17.83 -4.87 9.19
CA TYR A 174 -17.05 -4.52 10.37
C TYR A 174 -17.26 -5.51 11.53
N GLY A 175 -18.02 -6.59 11.31
CA GLY A 175 -18.40 -7.53 12.37
C GLY A 175 -19.48 -6.96 13.29
N GLU A 176 -19.54 -7.49 14.52
CA GLU A 176 -20.56 -7.11 15.51
C GLU A 176 -20.41 -5.64 15.98
N GLU A 177 -19.19 -5.12 16.02
CA GLU A 177 -18.92 -3.74 16.43
C GLU A 177 -17.83 -3.09 15.55
N LYS A 178 -18.16 -1.92 14.98
CA LYS A 178 -17.19 -1.06 14.31
C LYS A 178 -16.26 -0.41 15.33
N LYS A 179 -15.20 -1.12 15.71
CA LYS A 179 -14.23 -0.67 16.73
C LYS A 179 -13.06 0.07 16.11
N LEU A 180 -12.83 1.31 16.55
CA LEU A 180 -11.64 2.08 16.21
C LEU A 180 -10.45 1.56 17.03
N ILE A 181 -9.32 1.34 16.37
CA ILE A 181 -8.09 0.81 16.95
C ILE A 181 -7.00 1.86 16.82
N GLU A 182 -6.31 2.14 17.93
CA GLU A 182 -5.13 3.01 17.93
C GLU A 182 -3.96 2.30 17.25
N ASN A 183 -3.30 3.03 16.36
CA ASN A 183 -2.14 2.54 15.66
C ASN A 183 -0.91 2.53 16.59
N ASN A 184 -0.53 1.34 17.01
CA ASN A 184 0.60 1.10 17.92
C ASN A 184 1.89 0.68 17.18
N LEU A 185 1.97 0.85 15.86
CA LEU A 185 3.19 0.64 15.11
C LEU A 185 4.21 1.73 15.44
N THR A 186 5.49 1.37 15.49
CA THR A 186 6.58 2.34 15.66
C THR A 186 6.87 3.05 14.34
N GLN A 187 7.40 4.28 14.41
CA GLN A 187 7.77 5.05 13.23
C GLN A 187 8.73 4.28 12.32
N GLU A 188 9.71 3.58 12.91
CA GLU A 188 10.65 2.72 12.19
C GLU A 188 9.93 1.65 11.36
N LYS A 189 8.95 0.95 11.95
CA LYS A 189 8.18 -0.08 11.25
C LYS A 189 7.34 0.48 10.12
N ILE A 190 6.70 1.62 10.35
CA ILE A 190 5.88 2.29 9.32
C ILE A 190 6.77 2.71 8.14
N LEU A 191 7.91 3.35 8.41
CA LEU A 191 8.84 3.79 7.35
C LEU A 191 9.51 2.62 6.63
N LEU A 192 9.83 1.52 7.33
CA LEU A 192 10.34 0.30 6.70
C LEU A 192 9.31 -0.28 5.73
N GLN A 193 8.06 -0.41 6.15
CA GLN A 193 6.98 -0.94 5.32
C GLN A 193 6.73 -0.04 4.10
N HIS A 194 6.78 1.28 4.27
CA HIS A 194 6.73 2.26 3.18
C HIS A 194 7.88 2.05 2.17
N GLY A 195 9.11 1.91 2.66
CA GLY A 195 10.28 1.65 1.83
C GLY A 195 10.18 0.36 1.03
N THR A 196 9.65 -0.71 1.64
CA THR A 196 9.35 -1.99 0.97
C THR A 196 8.27 -1.82 -0.09
N TYR A 197 7.19 -1.10 0.23
CA TYR A 197 6.12 -0.84 -0.73
C TYR A 197 6.66 -0.13 -1.98
N LEU A 198 7.43 0.94 -1.81
CA LEU A 198 8.03 1.67 -2.94
C LEU A 198 8.98 0.78 -3.77
N THR A 199 9.70 -0.13 -3.13
CA THR A 199 10.59 -1.07 -3.82
C THR A 199 9.81 -2.08 -4.65
N ASN A 200 8.73 -2.64 -4.10
CA ASN A 200 7.86 -3.55 -4.84
C ASN A 200 7.18 -2.83 -6.00
N PHE A 201 6.66 -1.62 -5.75
CA PHE A 201 6.09 -0.77 -6.79
C PHE A 201 7.09 -0.52 -7.92
N ALA A 202 8.37 -0.29 -7.61
CA ALA A 202 9.42 -0.13 -8.62
C ALA A 202 9.67 -1.40 -9.45
N ASN A 203 9.61 -2.57 -8.81
CA ASN A 203 9.84 -3.86 -9.46
C ASN A 203 8.66 -4.32 -10.34
N ASP A 204 7.46 -3.80 -10.09
CA ASP A 204 6.27 -4.13 -10.86
C ASP A 204 6.23 -3.46 -12.24
N TRP A 205 7.18 -2.57 -12.57
CA TRP A 205 7.25 -1.85 -13.84
C TRP A 205 8.18 -2.47 -14.86
#